data_AF-A0A1Q5PKW0-F1
#
_entry.id   AF-A0A1Q5PKW0-F1
#
_cell.length_a   1.000
_cell.length_b   1.000
_cell.length_c   1.000
_cell.angle_alpha   90.00
_cell.angle_beta   90.00
_cell.angle_gamma   90.00
#
_symmetry.space_group_name_H-M   'P 1'
#
loop_
_entity.id
_entity.type
_entity.pdbx_description
1 polymer ?
#
loop_
_entity_poly.entity_id
_entity_poly.type
_entity_poly.pdbx_seq_one_letter_code
_entity_poly.pdbx_strand_id
1 'polypeptide(L)'
;MSEIESADCKEFFDRLYEFVDGDQGALDQKQLSILEQHAVECSHCADAADVERHLRQLLRSACMNRAPEGLRAKLHARLEEISISDDQVSFSSSETVVYLRDN
;
A
#
# COMPACT_ATOMS: atom_id res chain seq x y z
N MET A 1 -7.27 4.22 27.71
CA MET A 1 -7.81 4.92 26.53
C MET A 1 -6.82 6.03 26.24
N SER A 2 -5.82 5.78 25.41
CA SER A 2 -4.73 6.73 25.15
C SER A 2 -5.14 7.66 24.00
N GLU A 3 -5.23 8.95 24.31
CA GLU A 3 -5.56 10.04 23.40
C GLU A 3 -4.50 10.15 22.29
N ILE A 4 -4.93 9.89 21.06
CA ILE A 4 -4.15 10.13 19.85
C ILE A 4 -4.25 11.63 19.57
N GLU A 5 -3.35 12.44 20.13
CA GLU A 5 -3.43 13.90 19.98
C GLU A 5 -2.11 14.60 19.58
N SER A 6 -1.05 13.88 19.20
CA SER A 6 0.07 14.53 18.50
C SER A 6 -0.14 14.48 16.98
N ALA A 7 0.12 15.60 16.30
CA ALA A 7 0.05 15.68 14.84
C ALA A 7 0.97 14.64 14.18
N ASP A 8 2.13 14.38 14.80
CA ASP A 8 3.11 13.40 14.32
C ASP A 8 2.58 11.95 14.43
N CYS A 9 1.86 11.60 15.51
CA CYS A 9 1.23 10.29 15.63
C CYS A 9 0.18 10.10 14.53
N LYS A 10 -0.64 11.13 14.28
CA LYS A 10 -1.66 11.07 13.23
C LYS A 10 -1.03 10.87 11.85
N GLU A 11 0.01 11.64 11.52
CA GLU A 11 0.77 11.48 10.28
C GLU A 11 1.39 10.08 10.17
N PHE A 12 1.91 9.54 11.27
CA PHE A 12 2.43 8.17 11.30
C PHE A 12 1.35 7.13 10.99
N PHE A 13 0.15 7.25 11.57
CA PHE A 13 -0.96 6.35 11.28
C PHE A 13 -1.46 6.48 9.83
N ASP A 14 -1.48 7.69 9.28
CA ASP A 14 -1.85 7.93 7.88
C ASP A 14 -0.87 7.26 6.90
N ARG A 15 0.37 6.98 7.33
CA ARG A 15 1.45 6.36 6.53
C ARG A 15 1.90 4.99 7.04
N LEU A 16 1.18 4.42 7.99
CA LEU A 16 1.60 3.20 8.69
C LEU A 16 1.78 2.02 7.74
N TYR A 17 0.86 1.89 6.78
CA TYR A 17 0.87 0.78 5.85
C TYR A 17 2.03 0.89 4.86
N GLU A 18 2.25 2.07 4.28
CA GLU A 18 3.38 2.33 3.39
C GLU A 18 4.71 2.13 4.10
N PHE A 19 4.80 2.59 5.36
CA PHE A 19 5.96 2.37 6.22
C PHE A 19 6.25 0.89 6.46
N VAL A 20 5.22 0.09 6.77
CA VAL A 20 5.39 -1.34 7.03
C VAL A 20 5.62 -2.15 5.75
N ASP A 21 5.03 -1.74 4.62
CA ASP A 21 5.21 -2.42 3.34
C ASP A 21 6.57 -2.18 2.70
N GLY A 22 7.22 -1.05 3.02
CA GLY A 22 8.54 -0.71 2.49
C GLY A 22 8.53 -0.53 0.96
N ASP A 23 7.38 -0.15 0.40
CA ASP A 23 7.21 0.02 -1.04
C ASP A 23 8.11 1.16 -1.54
N GLN A 24 9.08 0.81 -2.39
CA GLN A 24 10.07 1.73 -2.92
C GLN A 24 9.42 2.68 -3.92
N GLY A 25 8.91 3.80 -3.41
CA GLY A 25 8.21 4.83 -4.19
C GLY A 25 7.01 5.43 -3.47
N ALA A 26 6.47 4.74 -2.45
CA ALA A 26 5.36 5.25 -1.65
C ALA A 26 5.81 6.31 -0.61
N LEU A 27 7.04 6.16 -0.09
CA LEU A 27 7.68 7.10 0.82
C LEU A 27 9.05 7.49 0.28
N ASP A 28 9.37 8.78 0.30
CA ASP A 28 10.73 9.24 0.05
C ASP A 28 11.64 8.96 1.28
N GLN A 29 12.96 9.09 1.08
CA GLN A 29 13.94 8.79 2.12
C GLN A 29 13.81 9.69 3.37
N LYS A 30 13.35 10.94 3.17
CA LYS A 30 13.18 11.90 4.27
C LYS A 30 11.95 11.54 5.10
N GLN A 31 10.84 11.22 4.45
CA GLN A 31 9.62 10.76 5.09
C GLN A 31 9.87 9.47 5.87
N LEU A 32 10.58 8.52 5.27
CA LEU A 32 10.96 7.29 5.96
C LEU A 32 11.75 7.59 7.24
N SER A 33 12.77 8.45 7.15
CA SER A 33 13.60 8.82 8.31
C SER A 33 12.79 9.47 9.43
N ILE A 34 11.81 10.32 9.10
CA ILE A 34 10.93 10.97 10.08
C ILE A 34 10.04 9.93 10.78
N LEU A 35 9.43 9.03 10.02
CA LEU A 35 8.57 7.97 10.56
C LEU A 35 9.37 6.99 11.42
N GLU A 36 10.58 6.62 11.00
CA GLU A 36 11.50 5.79 11.79
C GLU A 36 11.86 6.45 13.12
N GLN A 37 12.25 7.72 13.09
CA GLN A 37 12.55 8.46 14.30
C GLN A 37 11.33 8.51 15.23
N HIS A 38 10.15 8.81 14.69
CA HIS A 38 8.93 8.84 15.49
C HIS A 38 8.60 7.48 16.12
N ALA A 39 8.75 6.39 15.38
CA ALA A 39 8.54 5.04 15.91
C ALA A 39 9.54 4.69 17.02
N VAL A 40 10.77 5.21 16.99
CA VAL A 40 11.75 5.02 18.07
C VAL A 40 11.36 5.80 19.33
N GLU A 41 10.82 7.01 19.16
CA GLU A 41 10.50 7.92 20.27
C GLU A 41 9.11 7.67 20.87
N CYS A 42 8.18 7.10 20.11
CA CYS A 42 6.78 6.90 20.49
C CYS A 42 6.42 5.41 20.57
N SER A 43 6.30 4.88 21.80
CA SER A 43 5.94 3.47 22.03
C SER A 43 4.58 3.09 21.41
N HIS A 44 3.63 4.01 21.37
CA HIS A 44 2.31 3.76 20.77
C HIS A 44 2.40 3.47 19.27
N CYS A 45 3.17 4.28 18.54
CA CYS A 45 3.38 4.11 17.10
C CYS A 45 4.27 2.90 16.79
N ALA A 46 5.25 2.63 17.65
CA ALA A 46 6.05 1.40 17.59
C ALA A 46 5.17 0.14 17.69
N ASP A 47 4.33 0.08 18.72
CA ASP A 47 3.41 -1.04 18.96
C ASP A 47 2.46 -1.24 17.77
N ALA A 48 1.93 -0.15 17.20
CA ALA A 48 1.06 -0.21 16.03
C ALA A 48 1.78 -0.80 14.80
N ALA A 49 3.01 -0.36 14.51
CA ALA A 49 3.80 -0.90 13.42
C ALA A 49 4.15 -2.38 13.64
N ASP A 50 4.43 -2.78 14.87
CA ASP A 50 4.69 -4.18 15.20
C ASP A 50 3.45 -5.04 15.01
N VAL A 51 2.28 -4.62 15.50
CA VAL A 51 1.02 -5.34 15.27
C VAL A 51 0.78 -5.55 13.77
N GLU A 52 0.96 -4.51 12.96
CA GLU A 52 0.78 -4.58 11.51
C GLU A 52 1.78 -5.56 10.83
N ARG A 53 3.05 -5.53 11.23
CA ARG A 53 4.07 -6.49 10.74
C ARG A 53 3.70 -7.93 11.07
N HIS A 54 3.27 -8.19 12.31
CA HIS A 54 2.85 -9.52 12.76
C HIS A 54 1.63 -10.01 11.98
N LEU A 55 0.64 -9.15 11.76
CA LEU A 55 -0.54 -9.47 10.96
C LEU A 55 -0.15 -9.85 9.54
N ARG A 56 0.69 -9.06 8.87
CA ARG A 56 1.18 -9.36 7.51
C ARG A 56 1.99 -10.64 7.45
N GLN A 57 2.78 -10.95 8.48
CA GLN A 57 3.48 -12.23 8.58
C GLN A 57 2.51 -13.41 8.66
N LEU A 58 1.46 -13.31 9.49
CA LEU A 58 0.41 -14.33 9.57
C LEU A 58 -0.28 -14.52 8.22
N LEU A 59 -0.68 -13.42 7.56
CA LEU A 59 -1.32 -13.47 6.24
C LEU A 59 -0.42 -14.14 5.20
N ARG A 60 0.88 -13.79 5.16
CA ARG A 60 1.83 -14.46 4.26
C ARG A 60 1.91 -15.95 4.54
N SER A 61 2.02 -16.35 5.81
CA SER A 61 2.10 -17.77 6.18
C SER A 61 0.84 -18.56 5.79
N ALA A 62 -0.35 -17.96 5.89
CA ALA A 62 -1.61 -18.61 5.58
C ALA A 62 -1.93 -18.62 4.07
N CYS A 63 -1.46 -17.61 3.34
CA CYS A 63 -1.84 -17.35 1.95
C CYS A 63 -0.72 -17.61 0.93
N MET A 64 0.42 -18.18 1.32
CA MET A 64 1.50 -18.62 0.42
C MET A 64 1.15 -19.88 -0.39
N ASN A 65 0.01 -19.87 -1.07
CA ASN A 65 -0.37 -20.93 -2.00
C ASN A 65 0.35 -20.74 -3.35
N ARG A 66 0.80 -21.85 -3.94
CA ARG A 66 1.41 -21.84 -5.28
C ARG A 66 0.40 -21.25 -6.27
N ALA A 67 0.84 -20.26 -7.04
CA ALA A 67 0.02 -19.71 -8.11
C ALA A 67 -0.45 -20.83 -9.07
N PRO A 68 -1.72 -20.83 -9.50
CA PRO A 68 -2.24 -21.85 -10.41
C PRO A 68 -1.41 -21.97 -11.69
N GLU A 69 -1.24 -23.20 -12.17
CA GLU A 69 -0.54 -23.43 -13.43
C GLU A 69 -1.28 -22.76 -14.60
N GLY A 70 -0.53 -22.17 -15.52
CA GLY A 70 -1.10 -21.44 -16.66
C GLY A 70 -1.63 -20.04 -16.34
N LEU A 71 -1.64 -19.58 -15.08
CA LEU A 71 -2.03 -18.20 -14.76
C LEU A 71 -1.15 -17.18 -15.51
N ARG A 72 0.16 -17.42 -15.52
CA ARG A 72 1.13 -16.57 -16.24
C ARG A 72 0.82 -16.51 -17.75
N ALA A 73 0.53 -17.64 -18.38
CA ALA A 73 0.20 -17.69 -19.80
C ALA A 73 -1.09 -16.90 -20.11
N LYS A 74 -2.12 -17.03 -19.26
CA LYS A 74 -3.37 -16.25 -19.38
C LYS A 74 -3.11 -14.75 -19.22
N LEU A 75 -2.30 -14.34 -18.25
CA LEU A 75 -1.95 -12.94 -18.04
C LEU A 75 -1.21 -12.36 -19.24
N HIS A 76 -0.23 -13.08 -19.80
CA HIS A 76 0.49 -12.64 -20.99
C HIS A 76 -0.44 -12.44 -22.19
N ALA A 77 -1.32 -13.40 -22.48
CA ALA A 77 -2.29 -13.27 -23.56
C ALA A 77 -3.19 -12.04 -23.38
N ARG A 78 -3.64 -11.76 -22.14
CA ARG A 78 -4.44 -10.55 -21.85
C ARG A 78 -3.65 -9.25 -22.00
N LEU A 79 -2.39 -9.21 -21.61
CA LEU A 79 -1.57 -8.01 -21.78
C LEU A 79 -1.26 -7.74 -23.26
N GLU A 80 -1.07 -8.79 -24.06
CA GLU A 80 -0.93 -8.68 -25.51
C GLU A 80 -2.22 -8.19 -26.18
N GLU A 81 -3.40 -8.64 -25.74
CA GLU A 81 -4.69 -8.11 -26.18
C GLU A 81 -4.85 -6.60 -25.87
N ILE A 82 -4.23 -6.14 -24.77
CA ILE A 82 -4.29 -4.74 -24.30
C ILE A 82 -3.09 -3.93 -24.83
N SER A 83 -2.44 -4.33 -25.93
CA SER A 83 -1.36 -3.53 -26.53
C SER A 83 -1.90 -2.18 -27.02
N ILE A 84 -1.92 -1.20 -26.11
CA ILE A 84 -2.11 0.21 -26.40
C ILE A 84 -0.90 0.61 -27.22
N SER A 85 -1.14 1.03 -28.46
CA SER A 85 -0.11 1.66 -29.28
C SER A 85 0.37 2.91 -28.52
N ASP A 86 1.67 2.99 -28.24
CA ASP A 86 2.36 4.00 -27.40
C ASP A 86 2.11 5.48 -27.79
N ASP A 87 1.29 5.75 -28.79
CA ASP A 87 1.16 7.08 -29.38
C ASP A 87 0.06 7.97 -28.76
N GLN A 88 -0.81 7.48 -27.86
CA GLN A 88 -1.92 8.29 -27.31
C GLN A 88 -2.29 7.93 -25.85
N VAL A 89 -1.35 8.04 -24.90
CA VAL A 89 -1.71 8.10 -23.47
C VAL A 89 -1.68 9.56 -23.02
N SER A 90 -2.80 10.27 -23.21
CA SER A 90 -3.03 11.58 -22.60
C SER A 90 -3.63 11.38 -21.21
N PHE A 91 -2.77 11.42 -20.19
CA PHE A 91 -3.22 11.49 -18.81
C PHE A 91 -3.69 12.92 -18.50
N SER A 92 -4.99 13.16 -18.70
CA SER A 92 -5.66 14.32 -18.13
C SER A 92 -6.22 13.91 -16.78
N SER A 93 -5.56 14.33 -15.70
CA SER A 93 -6.09 14.26 -14.33
C SER A 93 -7.49 14.88 -14.28
N SER A 94 -8.53 14.06 -14.21
CA SER A 94 -9.87 14.48 -13.80
C SER A 94 -10.62 13.26 -13.25
N GLU A 95 -11.07 13.38 -12.02
CA GLU A 95 -11.74 12.36 -11.21
C GLU A 95 -12.80 11.58 -11.98
N THR A 96 -12.69 10.25 -12.01
CA THR A 96 -13.79 9.37 -12.43
C THR A 96 -14.60 9.00 -11.19
N VAL A 97 -15.70 9.72 -10.96
CA VAL A 97 -16.76 9.29 -10.04
C VAL A 97 -17.64 8.29 -10.79
N VAL A 98 -17.61 7.03 -10.37
CA VAL A 98 -18.51 5.98 -10.88
C VAL A 98 -19.83 6.08 -10.11
N TYR A 99 -20.89 6.58 -10.76
CA TYR A 99 -22.25 6.45 -10.22
C TYR A 99 -22.84 5.10 -10.65
N LEU A 100 -23.11 4.23 -9.66
CA LEU A 100 -24.00 3.09 -9.85
C LEU A 100 -25.41 3.62 -10.05
N ARG A 101 -26.03 3.26 -11.18
CA ARG A 101 -27.43 3.55 -11.45
C ARG A 101 -28.26 2.44 -10.80
N ASP A 102 -28.83 2.71 -9.64
CA ASP A 102 -29.86 1.86 -9.06
C ASP A 102 -31.06 1.82 -10.03
N ASN A 103 -31.44 0.60 -10.41
CA ASN A 103 -32.61 0.32 -11.25
C ASN A 103 -33.72 -0.27 -10.38
#